data_AF-A0A2N1M272-F1
#
_entry.id   AF-A0A2N1M272-F1
#
_cell.length_a   1.000
_cell.length_b   1.000
_cell.length_c   1.000
_cell.angle_alpha   90.00
_cell.angle_beta   90.00
_cell.angle_gamma   90.00
#
_symmetry.space_group_name_H-M   'P 1'
#
loop_
_entity.id
_entity.type
_entity.pdbx_description
1 polymer ?
#
loop_
_entity_poly.entity_id
_entity_poly.type
_entity_poly.pdbx_seq_one_letter_code
_entity_poly.pdbx_strand_id
1 'polypeptide(L)'
;MRTKLDLTNFKINIIDIIEYGGESIKLKSLIDQVVTKGLIIYEDYNFLPYPINASQLNTDFFNLFLGFLAKSAPEINKEIMDMILWHVKNVICSGDERLDEYIWNWWAYLVQKPEKKPRSILVLKLTL
;
A
#
# COMPACT_ATOMS: atom_id res chain seq x y z
N MET A 1 -17.48 6.96 8.37
CA MET A 1 -18.47 7.21 7.29
C MET A 1 -17.90 6.60 6.02
N ARG A 2 -18.45 5.49 5.49
CA ARG A 2 -17.99 4.90 4.21
C ARG A 2 -18.55 5.76 3.07
N THR A 3 -17.71 6.54 2.41
CA THR A 3 -18.08 7.20 1.15
C THR A 3 -18.17 6.14 0.07
N LYS A 4 -19.37 5.94 -0.48
CA LYS A 4 -19.59 5.08 -1.64
C LYS A 4 -19.00 5.79 -2.85
N LEU A 5 -18.03 5.18 -3.53
CA LEU A 5 -17.49 5.72 -4.78
C LEU A 5 -18.60 5.65 -5.84
N ASP A 6 -19.12 6.82 -6.23
CA ASP A 6 -20.10 6.93 -7.31
C ASP A 6 -19.38 7.22 -8.63
N LEU A 7 -19.20 6.15 -9.42
CA LEU A 7 -18.50 6.19 -10.70
C LEU A 7 -19.35 6.84 -11.82
N THR A 8 -20.63 7.15 -11.60
CA THR A 8 -21.52 7.64 -12.66
C THR A 8 -21.19 9.06 -13.14
N ASN A 9 -20.51 9.85 -12.30
CA ASN A 9 -20.19 11.25 -12.58
C ASN A 9 -18.74 11.48 -13.04
N PHE A 10 -17.90 10.43 -13.03
CA PHE A 10 -16.52 10.56 -13.49
C PHE A 10 -16.45 10.51 -15.02
N LYS A 11 -15.97 11.60 -15.62
CA LYS A 11 -15.66 11.69 -17.04
C LYS A 11 -14.15 11.66 -17.24
N ILE A 12 -13.69 10.87 -18.19
CA ILE A 12 -12.29 10.86 -18.62
C ILE A 12 -12.23 11.55 -19.98
N ASN A 13 -11.37 12.56 -20.08
CA ASN A 13 -10.99 13.15 -21.37
C ASN A 13 -9.87 12.28 -21.93
N ILE A 14 -10.20 11.46 -22.92
CA ILE A 14 -9.24 10.53 -23.49
C ILE A 14 -8.75 11.11 -24.81
N ILE A 15 -7.54 11.66 -24.79
CA ILE A 15 -6.93 12.35 -25.92
C ILE A 15 -6.44 11.36 -27.00
N ASP A 16 -6.22 10.09 -26.64
CA ASP A 16 -5.51 9.12 -27.49
C ASP A 16 -6.32 7.87 -27.91
N ILE A 17 -7.63 7.79 -27.63
CA ILE A 17 -8.47 6.70 -28.18
C ILE A 17 -9.03 7.14 -29.54
N ILE A 18 -8.48 6.56 -30.60
CA ILE A 18 -8.83 6.81 -32.01
C ILE A 18 -10.33 6.65 -32.28
N GLU A 19 -11.02 5.77 -31.54
CA GLU A 19 -12.48 5.52 -31.67
C GLU A 19 -13.35 6.73 -31.24
N TYR A 20 -12.87 7.62 -30.37
CA TYR A 20 -13.73 8.66 -29.75
C TYR A 20 -13.28 10.10 -30.02
N GLY A 21 -12.24 10.32 -30.83
CA GLY A 21 -11.92 11.65 -31.38
C GLY A 21 -11.75 12.79 -30.36
N GLY A 22 -11.35 12.48 -29.12
CA GLY A 22 -11.20 13.47 -28.04
C GLY A 22 -12.47 13.81 -27.26
N GLU A 23 -13.59 13.10 -27.46
CA GLU A 23 -14.81 13.30 -26.68
C GLU A 23 -14.70 12.75 -25.24
N SER A 24 -15.38 13.41 -24.30
CA SER A 24 -15.43 12.98 -22.91
C SER A 24 -16.34 11.75 -22.74
N ILE A 25 -15.82 10.64 -22.22
CA ILE A 25 -16.59 9.40 -22.02
C ILE A 25 -16.85 9.22 -20.51
N LYS A 26 -18.03 8.70 -20.16
CA LYS A 26 -18.33 8.27 -18.79
C LYS A 26 -17.49 7.04 -18.44
N LEU A 27 -16.74 7.11 -17.33
CA LEU A 27 -15.86 6.03 -16.88
C LEU A 27 -16.57 4.69 -16.76
N LYS A 28 -17.80 4.67 -16.23
CA LYS A 28 -18.62 3.45 -16.13
C LYS A 28 -18.85 2.81 -17.51
N SER A 29 -19.20 3.60 -18.52
CA SER A 29 -19.45 3.09 -19.88
C SER A 29 -18.19 2.51 -20.50
N LEU A 30 -17.03 3.12 -20.24
CA LEU A 30 -15.75 2.62 -20.71
C LEU A 30 -15.41 1.28 -20.04
N ILE A 31 -15.56 1.18 -18.70
CA ILE A 31 -15.34 -0.07 -17.96
C ILE A 31 -16.29 -1.16 -18.47
N ASP A 32 -17.59 -0.87 -18.59
CA ASP A 32 -18.58 -1.82 -19.08
C ASP A 32 -18.23 -2.33 -20.50
N GLN A 33 -17.78 -1.44 -21.40
CA GLN A 33 -17.32 -1.81 -22.74
C GLN A 33 -16.06 -2.67 -22.71
N VAL A 34 -15.07 -2.30 -21.90
CA VAL A 34 -13.81 -3.03 -21.76
C VAL A 34 -14.05 -4.41 -21.14
N VAL A 35 -14.93 -4.53 -20.15
CA VAL A 35 -15.35 -5.81 -19.56
C VAL A 35 -16.12 -6.66 -20.57
N THR A 36 -17.09 -6.08 -21.28
CA THR A 36 -17.91 -6.80 -22.28
C THR A 36 -17.07 -7.29 -23.47
N LYS A 37 -16.10 -6.48 -23.91
CA LYS A 37 -15.16 -6.84 -24.97
C LYS A 37 -14.03 -7.77 -24.47
N GLY A 38 -13.97 -8.08 -23.17
CA GLY A 38 -12.91 -8.88 -22.59
C GLY A 38 -11.53 -8.25 -22.77
N LEU A 39 -11.41 -6.93 -22.73
CA LEU A 39 -10.16 -6.20 -22.95
C LEU A 39 -9.31 -6.07 -21.69
N ILE A 40 -9.89 -6.27 -20.49
CA ILE A 40 -9.12 -6.51 -19.26
C ILE A 40 -9.05 -8.00 -19.05
N ILE A 41 -7.90 -8.58 -19.37
CA ILE A 41 -7.58 -9.98 -19.13
C ILE A 41 -6.34 -9.99 -18.25
N TYR A 42 -6.41 -10.75 -17.15
CA TYR A 42 -5.24 -11.12 -16.38
C TYR A 42 -5.08 -12.63 -16.48
N GLU A 43 -3.85 -13.11 -16.56
CA GLU A 43 -3.59 -14.55 -16.61
C GLU A 43 -3.91 -15.23 -15.27
N ASP A 44 -3.70 -14.49 -14.17
CA ASP A 44 -3.92 -14.94 -12.80
C ASP A 44 -4.14 -13.75 -11.85
N TYR A 45 -4.31 -14.02 -10.56
CA TYR A 45 -4.27 -13.03 -9.48
C TYR A 45 -3.25 -13.44 -8.42
N ASN A 46 -2.48 -12.49 -7.90
CA ASN A 46 -1.46 -12.78 -6.88
C ASN A 46 -1.31 -11.62 -5.90
N PHE A 47 -0.80 -11.90 -4.69
CA PHE A 47 -0.48 -10.89 -3.70
C PHE A 47 1.02 -10.58 -3.75
N LEU A 48 1.40 -9.49 -4.40
CA LEU A 48 2.78 -9.03 -4.49
C LEU A 48 2.90 -7.60 -3.93
N PRO A 49 3.25 -7.44 -2.65
CA PRO A 49 3.35 -6.12 -2.08
C PRO A 49 4.58 -5.37 -2.57
N TYR A 50 4.48 -4.04 -2.64
CA TYR A 50 5.55 -3.16 -3.11
C TYR A 50 5.73 -1.95 -2.18
N PRO A 51 6.93 -1.33 -2.13
CA PRO A 51 7.22 -0.21 -1.25
C PRO A 51 6.33 1.03 -1.50
N ILE A 52 6.18 1.88 -0.47
CA ILE A 52 5.32 3.10 -0.47
C ILE A 52 5.65 4.09 -1.62
N ASN A 53 6.87 4.06 -2.16
CA ASN A 53 7.34 4.95 -3.22
C ASN A 53 7.74 4.23 -4.52
N ALA A 54 7.37 2.96 -4.66
CA ALA A 54 7.62 2.22 -5.89
C ALA A 54 6.44 2.41 -6.86
N SER A 55 6.75 2.60 -8.15
CA SER A 55 5.74 2.46 -9.19
C SER A 55 5.21 1.02 -9.19
N GLN A 56 3.91 0.85 -9.48
CA GLN A 56 3.36 -0.49 -9.68
C GLN A 56 4.19 -1.25 -10.72
N LEU A 57 4.50 -2.50 -10.41
CA LEU A 57 5.17 -3.40 -11.34
C LEU A 57 4.23 -3.69 -12.49
N ASN A 58 4.76 -3.68 -13.71
CA ASN A 58 4.03 -4.22 -14.86
C ASN A 58 4.02 -5.75 -14.72
N THR A 59 2.86 -6.32 -14.40
CA THR A 59 2.69 -7.75 -14.13
C THR A 59 1.60 -8.33 -15.03
N ASP A 60 1.80 -9.56 -15.48
CA ASP A 60 0.83 -10.30 -16.32
C ASP A 60 -0.38 -10.83 -15.52
N PHE A 61 -0.31 -10.69 -14.18
CA PHE A 61 -1.37 -11.04 -13.23
C PHE A 61 -1.97 -9.80 -12.55
N PHE A 62 -3.18 -9.95 -12.01
CA PHE A 62 -3.82 -8.93 -11.18
C PHE A 62 -3.22 -8.92 -9.77
N ASN A 63 -2.53 -7.83 -9.40
CA ASN A 63 -1.97 -7.70 -8.07
C ASN A 63 -3.04 -7.33 -7.03
N LEU A 64 -3.23 -8.18 -6.02
CA LEU A 64 -4.16 -7.97 -4.92
C LEU A 64 -3.68 -6.91 -3.91
N PHE A 65 -2.39 -6.62 -3.88
CA PHE A 65 -1.87 -5.56 -3.02
C PHE A 65 -2.03 -4.19 -3.69
N LEU A 66 -2.85 -3.35 -3.09
CA LEU A 66 -3.20 -2.02 -3.63
C LEU A 66 -2.36 -0.87 -3.04
N GLY A 67 -1.28 -1.19 -2.32
CA GLY A 67 -0.49 -0.24 -1.56
C GLY A 67 -0.87 -0.19 -0.08
N PHE A 68 -0.06 0.53 0.69
CA PHE A 68 -0.32 0.78 2.11
C PHE A 68 -1.42 1.83 2.30
N LEU A 69 -2.29 1.63 3.28
CA LEU A 69 -3.27 2.64 3.69
C LEU A 69 -2.59 3.86 4.33
N ALA A 70 -1.47 3.64 5.03
CA ALA A 70 -0.67 4.70 5.62
C ALA A 70 0.08 5.46 4.51
N LYS A 71 0.02 6.78 4.58
CA LYS A 71 0.79 7.69 3.72
C LYS A 71 1.97 8.24 4.49
N SER A 72 3.05 8.58 3.79
CA SER A 72 4.16 9.31 4.40
C SER A 72 3.63 10.62 4.98
N ALA A 73 3.91 10.88 6.25
CA ALA A 73 3.62 12.17 6.85
C ALA A 73 4.63 13.20 6.29
N PRO A 74 4.21 14.44 5.99
CA PRO A 74 5.11 15.50 5.56
C PRO A 74 6.07 15.90 6.69
N GLU A 75 5.60 15.81 7.94
CA GLU A 75 6.37 16.12 9.14
C GLU A 75 6.12 15.06 10.21
N ILE A 76 7.14 14.84 11.03
CA ILE A 76 7.07 13.92 12.16
C ILE A 76 6.54 14.67 13.38
N ASN A 77 5.41 14.22 13.94
CA ASN A 77 4.96 14.70 15.24
C ASN A 77 5.88 14.13 16.33
N LYS A 78 6.79 14.99 16.83
CA LYS A 78 7.78 14.60 17.84
C LYS A 78 7.16 14.12 19.14
N GLU A 79 6.11 14.77 19.65
CA GLU A 79 5.48 14.37 20.91
C GLU A 79 4.96 12.93 20.86
N ILE A 80 4.28 12.57 19.77
CA ILE A 80 3.78 11.21 19.56
C ILE A 80 4.96 10.24 19.37
N MET A 81 5.94 10.61 18.55
CA MET A 81 7.07 9.73 18.26
C MET A 81 7.96 9.48 19.47
N ASP A 82 8.23 10.49 20.29
CA ASP A 82 9.07 10.37 21.49
C ASP A 82 8.42 9.42 22.50
N MET A 83 7.09 9.46 22.65
CA MET A 83 6.35 8.49 23.47
C MET A 83 6.51 7.05 22.96
N ILE A 84 6.41 6.84 21.65
CA ILE A 84 6.56 5.51 21.04
C ILE A 84 8.00 5.02 21.21
N LEU A 85 8.99 5.86 20.90
CA LEU A 85 10.41 5.55 21.04
C LEU A 85 10.76 5.20 22.49
N TRP A 86 10.29 6.01 23.44
CA TRP A 86 10.51 5.76 24.86
C TRP A 86 9.89 4.43 25.30
N HIS A 87 8.66 4.12 24.84
CA HIS A 87 7.98 2.89 25.22
C HIS A 87 8.69 1.65 24.66
N VAL A 88 9.12 1.68 23.40
CA VAL A 88 9.86 0.56 22.79
C VAL A 88 11.17 0.34 23.54
N LYS A 89 11.97 1.39 23.75
CA LYS A 89 13.26 1.25 24.44
C LYS A 89 13.10 0.80 25.89
N ASN A 90 12.27 1.48 26.67
CA ASN A 90 12.25 1.30 28.13
C ASN A 90 11.29 0.21 28.60
N VAL A 91 10.19 -0.04 27.89
CA VAL A 91 9.18 -1.03 28.30
C VAL A 91 9.36 -2.35 27.56
N ILE A 92 9.49 -2.31 26.23
CA ILE A 92 9.61 -3.55 25.43
C ILE A 92 11.03 -4.12 25.51
N CYS A 93 12.04 -3.27 25.36
CA CYS A 93 13.44 -3.68 25.37
C CYS A 93 14.09 -3.61 26.75
N SER A 94 13.37 -3.14 27.79
CA SER A 94 13.91 -2.99 29.15
C SER A 94 15.22 -2.19 29.22
N GLY A 95 15.38 -1.20 28.32
CA GLY A 95 16.59 -0.39 28.19
C GLY A 95 17.72 -1.01 27.36
N ASP A 96 17.56 -2.24 26.84
CA ASP A 96 18.56 -2.88 25.96
C ASP A 96 18.60 -2.20 24.59
N GLU A 97 19.68 -1.46 24.33
CA GLU A 97 19.87 -0.69 23.10
C GLU A 97 19.99 -1.56 21.85
N ARG A 98 20.56 -2.77 21.98
CA ARG A 98 20.70 -3.70 20.86
C ARG A 98 19.33 -4.25 20.45
N LEU A 99 18.45 -4.50 21.41
CA LEU A 99 17.07 -4.92 21.11
C LEU A 99 16.25 -3.76 20.53
N ASP A 100 16.39 -2.54 21.06
CA ASP A 100 15.74 -1.35 20.51
C ASP A 100 16.10 -1.15 19.03
N GLU A 101 17.40 -1.16 18.72
CA GLU A 101 17.88 -1.07 17.33
C GLU A 101 17.34 -2.21 16.46
N TYR A 102 17.36 -3.45 16.97
CA TYR A 102 16.87 -4.61 16.22
C TYR A 102 15.38 -4.50 15.88
N ILE A 103 14.53 -4.09 16.83
CA ILE A 103 13.08 -3.93 16.61
C ILE A 103 12.82 -2.87 15.54
N TRP A 104 13.47 -1.71 15.62
CA TRP A 104 13.30 -0.64 14.63
C TRP A 104 13.73 -1.07 13.24
N ASN A 105 14.88 -1.72 13.12
CA ASN A 105 15.36 -2.27 11.85
C ASN A 105 14.40 -3.33 11.30
N TRP A 106 13.83 -4.16 12.16
CA TRP A 106 12.87 -5.20 11.76
C TRP A 106 11.55 -4.61 11.26
N TRP A 107 10.97 -3.63 11.96
CA TRP A 107 9.76 -2.93 11.49
C TRP A 107 10.02 -2.13 10.21
N ALA A 108 11.15 -1.44 10.11
CA ALA A 108 11.53 -0.72 8.90
C ALA A 108 11.64 -1.66 7.70
N TYR A 109 12.23 -2.85 7.89
CA TYR A 109 12.35 -3.87 6.85
C TYR A 109 10.98 -4.28 6.28
N LEU A 110 9.97 -4.48 7.12
CA LEU A 110 8.62 -4.85 6.67
C LEU A 110 7.98 -3.81 5.76
N VAL A 111 8.19 -2.53 6.05
CA VAL A 111 7.58 -1.42 5.30
C VAL A 111 8.39 -1.09 4.04
N GLN A 112 9.71 -1.15 4.14
CA GLN A 112 10.61 -0.79 3.04
C GLN A 112 10.81 -1.90 2.02
N LYS A 113 10.69 -3.17 2.43
CA LYS A 113 10.89 -4.36 1.59
C LYS A 113 9.74 -5.36 1.74
N PRO A 114 8.49 -4.95 1.53
CA PRO A 114 7.33 -5.80 1.81
C PRO A 114 7.27 -7.04 0.90
N GLU A 115 7.91 -7.00 -0.27
CA GLU A 115 8.05 -8.14 -1.17
C GLU A 115 8.92 -9.26 -0.58
N LYS A 116 9.70 -8.96 0.47
CA LYS A 116 10.60 -9.91 1.13
C LYS A 116 10.03 -10.34 2.48
N LYS A 117 9.88 -11.65 2.64
CA LYS A 117 9.49 -12.24 3.93
C LYS A 117 10.67 -12.13 4.92
N PRO A 118 10.47 -11.59 6.13
CA PRO A 118 11.55 -11.42 7.12
C PRO A 118 12.14 -12.75 7.62
N ARG A 119 11.41 -13.87 7.50
CA ARG A 119 11.78 -15.21 8.00
C ARG A 119 12.12 -15.28 9.50
N SER A 120 11.72 -14.26 10.24
CA SER A 120 11.77 -14.17 11.69
C SER A 120 10.46 -13.58 12.21
N ILE A 121 10.21 -13.78 13.50
CA ILE A 121 9.06 -13.22 14.21
C ILE A 121 9.55 -12.60 15.52
N LEU A 122 9.03 -11.43 15.86
CA LEU A 122 9.23 -10.83 17.18
C LEU A 122 8.22 -11.43 18.15
N VAL A 123 8.71 -11.97 19.28
CA VAL A 123 7.86 -12.52 20.34
C VAL A 123 8.00 -11.62 21.56
N LEU A 124 6.91 -10.96 21.94
CA LEU A 124 6.82 -10.18 23.17
C LEU A 124 6.17 -11.04 24.24
N LYS A 125 6.88 -11.30 25.33
CA LYS A 125 6.38 -12.06 26.47
C LYS A 125 6.22 -11.13 27.66
N LEU A 126 5.01 -11.04 28.19
CA LEU A 126 4.78 -10.39 29.47
C LEU A 126 5.23 -11.34 30.58
N THR A 127 6.14 -10.89 31.43
CA THR A 127 6.48 -11.56 32.68
C THR A 127 5.61 -10.98 33.77
N LEU A 128 4.61 -11.75 34.20
CA LEU A 128 3.85 -11.53 35.43
C LEU A 128 4.55 -12.23 36.60
#